data_AF-A0A7C5YFR4-F1
#
_entry.id   AF-A0A7C5YFR4-F1
#
_cell.length_a   1.000
_cell.length_b   1.000
_cell.length_c   1.000
_cell.angle_alpha   90.00
_cell.angle_beta   90.00
_cell.angle_gamma   90.00
#
_symmetry.space_group_name_H-M   'P 1'
#
loop_
_entity.id
_entity.type
_entity.pdbx_description
1 polymer ?
#
loop_
_entity_poly.entity_id
_entity_poly.type
_entity_poly.pdbx_seq_one_letter_code
_entity_poly.pdbx_strand_id
1 'polypeptide(L)'
;MKNVQKHSQSKLYPSEIVTIGLLFAMRGEGERKFYRWLKGNFLHLFPKLPERTRLFRLLKSHQNWTKRFLAEPTIFGIADTYGIELIHPTREGRSERQIGKKGKSNHRFIVGCKVCFVANKYS
;
A
#
# COMPACT_ATOMS: atom_id res chain seq x y z
N MET A 1 -15.39 -8.55 -7.75
CA MET A 1 -16.35 -8.58 -6.62
C MET A 1 -17.79 -8.29 -7.05
N LYS A 2 -18.36 -8.98 -8.06
CA LYS A 2 -19.74 -8.72 -8.51
C LYS A 2 -20.83 -9.22 -7.54
N ASN A 3 -20.49 -10.15 -6.64
CA ASN A 3 -21.46 -10.82 -5.75
C ASN A 3 -21.37 -10.41 -4.27
N VAL A 4 -20.66 -9.33 -3.94
CA VAL A 4 -20.55 -8.86 -2.54
C VAL A 4 -21.60 -7.78 -2.32
N GLN A 5 -22.68 -8.13 -1.62
CA GLN A 5 -23.69 -7.14 -1.24
C GLN A 5 -23.08 -6.13 -0.26
N LYS A 6 -23.29 -4.85 -0.53
CA LYS A 6 -22.91 -3.78 0.38
C LYS A 6 -23.77 -3.90 1.63
N HIS A 7 -23.14 -4.09 2.79
CA HIS A 7 -23.85 -4.03 4.07
C HIS A 7 -24.53 -2.65 4.19
N SER A 8 -25.85 -2.61 4.44
CA SER A 8 -26.65 -1.37 4.34
C SER A 8 -26.14 -0.23 5.24
N GLN A 9 -25.52 -0.58 6.37
CA GLN A 9 -24.92 0.35 7.33
C GLN A 9 -23.46 0.73 7.03
N SER A 10 -22.83 0.18 5.99
CA SER A 10 -21.44 0.48 5.65
C SER A 10 -21.35 1.77 4.82
N LYS A 11 -20.69 2.78 5.38
CA LYS A 11 -20.39 4.04 4.68
C LYS A 11 -19.46 3.83 3.48
N LEU A 12 -18.60 2.81 3.53
CA LEU A 12 -17.64 2.44 2.48
C LEU A 12 -18.17 1.31 1.60
N TYR A 13 -17.81 1.33 0.33
CA TYR A 13 -17.98 0.24 -0.63
C TYR A 13 -16.95 -0.88 -0.37
N PRO A 14 -17.26 -2.15 -0.68
CA PRO A 14 -16.32 -3.26 -0.55
C PRO A 14 -14.95 -3.03 -1.19
N SER A 15 -14.92 -2.36 -2.36
CA SER A 15 -13.67 -1.98 -3.03
C SER A 15 -12.83 -1.01 -2.20
N GLU A 16 -13.45 0.04 -1.63
CA GLU A 16 -12.75 0.99 -0.76
C GLU A 16 -12.17 0.30 0.48
N ILE A 17 -12.93 -0.64 1.06
CA ILE A 17 -12.50 -1.42 2.23
C ILE A 17 -11.25 -2.24 1.90
N VAL A 18 -11.26 -2.94 0.75
CA VAL A 18 -10.11 -3.71 0.27
C VAL A 18 -8.91 -2.80 0.01
N THR A 19 -9.11 -1.68 -0.70
CA THR A 19 -8.04 -0.74 -1.03
C THR A 19 -7.38 -0.17 0.23
N ILE A 20 -8.17 0.27 1.20
CA ILE A 20 -7.65 0.78 2.48
C ILE A 20 -6.94 -0.33 3.25
N GLY A 21 -7.47 -1.55 3.26
CA GLY A 21 -6.84 -2.71 3.89
C GLY A 21 -5.49 -3.07 3.27
N LEU A 22 -5.37 -2.99 1.94
CA LEU A 22 -4.13 -3.24 1.22
C LEU A 22 -3.08 -2.17 1.54
N LEU A 23 -3.47 -0.89 1.52
CA LEU A 23 -2.61 0.22 1.92
C LEU A 23 -2.12 0.08 3.35
N PHE A 24 -2.98 -0.39 4.26
CA PHE A 24 -2.60 -0.63 5.66
C PHE A 24 -1.55 -1.74 5.77
N ALA A 25 -1.77 -2.87 5.08
CA ALA A 25 -0.83 -3.99 5.07
C ALA A 25 0.54 -3.60 4.47
N MET A 26 0.54 -2.82 3.38
CA MET A 26 1.78 -2.37 2.72
C MET A 26 2.57 -1.35 3.55
N ARG A 27 1.91 -0.46 4.28
CA ARG A 27 2.60 0.54 5.11
C ARG A 27 3.22 -0.05 6.38
N GLY A 28 2.63 -1.10 6.95
CA GLY A 28 3.17 -1.76 8.15
C GLY A 28 3.23 -0.87 9.40
N GLU A 29 2.46 0.22 9.44
CA GLU A 29 2.42 1.16 10.57
C GLU A 29 1.28 0.83 11.55
N GLY A 30 1.38 1.32 12.78
CA GLY A 30 0.29 1.19 13.76
C GLY A 30 -0.99 1.95 13.38
N GLU A 31 -2.14 1.45 13.83
CA GLU A 31 -3.48 1.93 13.47
C GLU A 31 -3.67 3.45 13.51
N ARG A 32 -3.19 4.10 14.59
CA ARG A 32 -3.31 5.55 14.77
C ARG A 32 -2.48 6.34 13.76
N LYS A 33 -1.26 5.90 13.46
CA LYS A 33 -0.37 6.56 12.49
C LYS A 33 -0.95 6.42 11.09
N PHE A 34 -1.35 5.19 10.72
CA PHE A 34 -2.00 4.92 9.45
C PHE A 34 -3.27 5.76 9.24
N TYR A 35 -4.16 5.81 10.23
CA TYR A 35 -5.41 6.56 10.10
C TYR A 35 -5.19 8.07 9.91
N ARG A 36 -4.23 8.67 10.64
CA ARG A 36 -3.86 10.08 10.47
C ARG A 36 -3.32 10.33 9.06
N TRP A 37 -2.45 9.45 8.58
CA TRP A 37 -1.89 9.54 7.24
C TRP A 37 -2.97 9.39 6.16
N LEU A 38 -3.85 8.38 6.28
CA LEU A 38 -4.93 8.12 5.33
C LEU A 38 -5.88 9.32 5.23
N LYS A 39 -6.30 9.86 6.38
CA LYS A 39 -7.17 11.04 6.43
C LYS A 39 -6.47 12.29 5.88
N GLY A 40 -5.18 12.47 6.16
CA GLY A 40 -4.44 13.64 5.70
C GLY A 40 -4.20 13.67 4.18
N ASN A 41 -3.99 12.51 3.56
CA ASN A 41 -3.55 12.42 2.17
C ASN A 41 -4.65 11.97 1.21
N PHE A 42 -5.62 11.17 1.67
CA PHE A 42 -6.56 10.46 0.78
C PHE A 42 -8.03 10.63 1.16
N LEU A 43 -8.38 11.58 2.03
CA LEU A 43 -9.79 11.82 2.40
C LEU A 43 -10.66 12.19 1.19
N HIS A 44 -10.09 12.84 0.18
CA HIS A 44 -10.79 13.17 -1.06
C HIS A 44 -11.21 11.92 -1.86
N LEU A 45 -10.45 10.81 -1.77
CA LEU A 45 -10.79 9.53 -2.39
C LEU A 45 -11.77 8.71 -1.54
N PHE A 46 -11.79 8.92 -0.22
CA PHE A 46 -12.63 8.20 0.73
C PHE A 46 -13.48 9.17 1.56
N PRO A 47 -14.39 9.95 0.95
CA PRO A 47 -15.09 11.05 1.63
C PRO A 47 -15.98 10.57 2.79
N LYS A 48 -16.41 9.31 2.78
CA LYS A 48 -17.24 8.70 3.83
C LYS A 48 -16.43 7.88 4.84
N LEU A 49 -15.14 8.20 5.03
CA LEU A 49 -14.25 7.48 5.95
C LEU A 49 -14.83 7.44 7.38
N PRO A 50 -15.04 6.25 7.97
CA PRO A 50 -15.54 6.13 9.33
C PRO A 50 -14.47 6.50 10.37
N GLU A 51 -14.90 6.74 11.61
CA GLU A 51 -14.00 6.95 12.75
C GLU A 51 -13.03 5.77 12.90
N ARG A 52 -11.82 6.06 13.40
CA ARG A 52 -10.67 5.14 13.42
C ARG A 52 -11.05 3.75 13.92
N THR A 53 -11.67 3.68 15.09
CA THR A 53 -12.01 2.40 15.74
C THR A 53 -12.99 1.60 14.90
N ARG A 54 -14.00 2.28 14.31
CA ARG A 54 -14.94 1.65 13.38
C ARG A 54 -14.27 1.20 12.08
N LEU A 55 -13.32 1.96 11.54
CA LEU A 55 -12.55 1.57 10.36
C LEU A 55 -11.79 0.27 10.59
N PHE A 56 -10.99 0.18 11.66
CA PHE A 56 -10.17 -1.01 11.92
C PHE A 56 -10.99 -2.24 12.27
N ARG A 57 -12.11 -2.08 12.98
CA ARG A 57 -13.07 -3.17 13.17
C ARG A 57 -13.61 -3.67 11.84
N LEU A 58 -13.92 -2.76 10.92
CA LEU A 58 -14.42 -3.09 9.59
C LEU A 58 -13.34 -3.74 8.71
N LEU A 59 -12.08 -3.30 8.79
CA LEU A 59 -10.95 -3.96 8.13
C LEU A 59 -10.70 -5.38 8.69
N LYS A 60 -10.85 -5.56 10.00
CA LYS A 60 -10.72 -6.88 10.65
C LYS A 60 -11.83 -7.82 10.21
N SER A 61 -13.09 -7.37 10.19
CA SER A 61 -14.24 -8.17 9.74
C SER A 61 -14.11 -8.62 8.27
N HIS A 62 -13.50 -7.80 7.42
CA HIS A 62 -13.33 -8.09 6.00
C HIS A 62 -11.89 -8.45 5.63
N GLN A 63 -11.07 -8.86 6.61
CA GLN A 63 -9.66 -9.17 6.39
C GLN A 63 -9.46 -10.21 5.28
N ASN A 64 -10.37 -11.18 5.19
CA ASN A 64 -10.33 -12.22 4.16
C ASN A 64 -10.48 -11.65 2.75
N TRP A 65 -11.19 -10.53 2.56
CA TRP A 65 -11.28 -9.88 1.26
C TRP A 65 -9.95 -9.23 0.89
N THR A 66 -9.31 -8.53 1.82
CA THR A 66 -7.97 -7.96 1.60
C THR A 66 -6.93 -9.04 1.36
N LYS A 67 -6.97 -10.14 2.13
CA LYS A 67 -6.07 -11.29 1.97
C LYS A 67 -6.13 -11.90 0.57
N ARG A 68 -7.29 -11.94 -0.09
CA ARG A 68 -7.38 -12.40 -1.48
C ARG A 68 -6.57 -11.56 -2.48
N PHE A 69 -6.27 -10.31 -2.16
CA PHE A 69 -5.41 -9.45 -3.00
C PHE A 69 -3.95 -9.46 -2.55
N LEU A 70 -3.67 -10.00 -1.37
CA LEU A 70 -2.31 -10.29 -0.95
C LEU A 70 -1.97 -11.67 -1.51
N ALA A 71 -1.19 -11.69 -2.57
CA ALA A 71 -0.70 -12.92 -3.17
C ALA A 71 -0.08 -13.84 -2.10
N GLU A 72 -0.53 -15.10 -2.03
CA GLU A 72 0.26 -16.14 -1.37
C GLU A 72 1.57 -16.30 -2.15
N PRO A 73 2.74 -16.31 -1.48
CA PRO A 73 4.00 -16.62 -2.16
C PRO A 73 3.91 -18.05 -2.73
N THR A 74 3.86 -18.18 -4.05
CA THR A 74 3.87 -19.48 -4.74
C THR A 74 5.25 -19.73 -5.36
N ILE A 75 5.59 -21.00 -5.57
CA ILE A 75 6.87 -21.41 -6.21
C ILE A 75 7.01 -20.79 -7.62
N PHE A 76 5.89 -20.55 -8.31
CA PHE A 76 5.83 -19.92 -9.64
C PHE A 76 5.57 -18.40 -9.60
N GLY A 77 5.61 -17.76 -8.43
CA GLY A 77 5.48 -16.32 -8.33
C GLY A 77 6.65 -15.63 -9.03
N ILE A 78 6.35 -14.78 -10.01
CA ILE A 78 7.39 -13.96 -10.65
C ILE A 78 7.62 -12.76 -9.72
N ALA A 79 8.77 -12.79 -9.05
CA ALA A 79 9.28 -11.63 -8.33
C ALA A 79 10.02 -10.75 -9.34
N ASP A 80 9.48 -9.56 -9.60
CA ASP A 80 10.16 -8.59 -10.43
C ASP A 80 10.70 -7.45 -9.57
N THR A 81 11.94 -7.04 -9.84
CA THR A 81 12.61 -5.97 -9.11
C THR A 81 12.82 -4.79 -10.03
N TYR A 82 12.18 -3.67 -9.71
CA TYR A 82 12.34 -2.42 -10.45
C TYR A 82 13.12 -1.42 -9.62
N GLY A 83 14.11 -0.78 -10.25
CA GLY A 83 14.82 0.34 -9.66
C GLY A 83 13.96 1.60 -9.72
N ILE A 84 13.69 2.20 -8.56
CA ILE A 84 13.03 3.51 -8.49
C ILE A 84 14.05 4.57 -8.11
N GLU A 85 14.05 5.70 -8.81
CA GLU A 85 14.79 6.89 -8.40
C GLU A 85 13.97 7.60 -7.32
N LEU A 86 14.54 7.72 -6.11
CA LEU A 86 13.88 8.37 -4.98
C LEU A 86 14.20 9.87 -4.94
N ILE A 87 15.45 10.23 -5.22
CA ILE A 87 15.92 11.62 -5.26
C ILE A 87 16.99 11.80 -6.34
N HIS A 88 17.11 13.03 -6.83
CA HIS A 88 18.16 13.38 -7.79
C HIS A 88 19.57 13.18 -7.18
N PRO A 89 20.57 12.66 -7.94
CA PRO A 89 21.93 12.35 -7.44
C PRO A 89 22.67 13.48 -6.72
N THR A 90 22.41 14.72 -7.10
CA THR A 90 22.99 15.94 -6.48
C THR A 90 22.42 16.23 -5.09
N ARG A 91 21.29 15.59 -4.72
CA ARG A 91 20.61 15.79 -3.44
C ARG A 91 20.94 14.70 -2.42
N GLU A 92 21.85 13.79 -2.75
CA GLU A 92 22.36 12.76 -1.84
C GLU A 92 23.03 13.40 -0.61
N GLY A 93 22.76 12.86 0.59
CA GLY A 93 23.36 13.29 1.85
C GLY A 93 22.69 14.50 2.50
N ARG A 94 21.59 15.02 1.95
CA ARG A 94 20.88 16.20 2.50
C ARG A 94 20.00 15.91 3.73
N SER A 95 19.87 14.65 4.12
CA SER A 95 19.12 14.24 5.31
C SER A 95 19.76 13.02 5.97
N GLU A 96 19.84 13.02 7.30
CA GLU A 96 20.28 11.86 8.09
C GLU A 96 19.36 10.63 7.93
N ARG A 97 18.12 10.83 7.47
CA ARG A 97 17.12 9.76 7.26
C ARG A 97 16.97 9.36 5.79
N GLN A 98 17.98 9.62 4.96
CA GLN A 98 17.88 9.32 3.52
C GLN A 98 17.73 7.82 3.27
N ILE A 99 16.73 7.45 2.47
CA ILE A 99 16.49 6.09 2.00
C ILE A 99 17.02 5.99 0.57
N GLY A 100 17.74 4.92 0.28
CA GLY A 100 18.34 4.67 -1.03
C GLY A 100 19.81 5.07 -1.12
N LYS A 101 20.54 4.40 -2.01
CA LYS A 101 21.97 4.61 -2.25
C LYS A 101 22.19 5.04 -3.70
N LYS A 102 23.25 5.80 -3.96
CA LYS A 102 23.65 6.10 -5.33
C LYS A 102 24.08 4.83 -6.06
N GLY A 103 23.56 4.68 -7.27
CA GLY A 103 23.93 3.63 -8.21
C GLY A 103 23.85 4.17 -9.64
N LYS A 104 24.30 3.37 -10.60
CA LYS A 104 24.21 3.69 -12.03
C LYS A 104 23.13 2.82 -12.68
N SER A 105 22.19 3.44 -13.38
CA SER A 105 21.12 2.77 -14.13
C SER A 105 20.93 3.50 -15.46
N ASN A 106 20.78 2.77 -16.57
CA ASN A 106 20.62 3.35 -17.92
C ASN A 106 21.63 4.48 -18.21
N HIS A 107 22.91 4.23 -17.92
CA HIS A 107 24.02 5.19 -18.04
C HIS A 107 23.94 6.47 -17.18
N ARG A 108 22.92 6.63 -16.33
CA ARG A 108 22.74 7.77 -15.42
C ARG A 108 23.01 7.37 -13.98
N PHE A 109 23.55 8.30 -13.19
CA PHE A 109 23.52 8.16 -11.73
C PHE A 109 22.10 8.37 -11.24
N ILE A 110 21.66 7.54 -10.30
CA ILE A 110 20.38 7.65 -9.61
C ILE A 110 20.63 7.41 -8.12
N VAL A 111 19.86 8.05 -7.25
CA VAL A 111 19.79 7.67 -5.83
C VAL A 111 18.42 7.05 -5.62
N GLY A 112 18.42 5.76 -5.33
CA GLY A 112 17.20 4.97 -5.41
C GLY A 112 17.23 3.72 -4.56
N CYS A 113 16.12 2.99 -4.61
CA CYS A 113 16.03 1.65 -4.07
C CYS A 113 15.45 0.70 -5.13
N LYS A 114 15.65 -0.59 -4.92
CA LYS A 114 14.94 -1.61 -5.68
C LYS A 114 13.64 -1.93 -4.94
N VAL A 115 12.53 -1.85 -5.65
CA VAL A 115 11.25 -2.35 -5.14
C VAL A 115 11.00 -3.69 -5.82
N CYS A 116 10.67 -4.69 -5.01
CA CYS A 116 10.25 -6.00 -5.49
C CYS A 116 8.74 -6.06 -5.45
N PHE A 117 8.11 -6.40 -6.57
CA PHE A 117 6.71 -6.79 -6.62
C PHE A 117 6.64 -8.28 -6.94
N VAL A 118 5.92 -9.03 -6.10
CA VAL A 118 5.60 -10.42 -6.39
C VAL A 118 4.30 -10.43 -7.17
N ALA A 119 4.41 -10.65 -8.48
CA ALA A 119 3.26 -10.88 -9.33
C ALA A 119 2.86 -12.35 -9.22
N ASN A 120 1.75 -12.62 -8.53
CA ASN A 120 1.18 -13.94 -8.48
C ASN A 120 0.08 -14.05 -9.55
N LYS A 121 0.25 -15.00 -10.46
CA LYS A 121 -0.83 -15.43 -11.36
C LYS A 121 -1.70 -16.36 -10.52
N TYR A 122 -2.96 -16.01 -10.33
CA TYR A 122 -4.06 -16.72 -9.64
C TYR A 122 -4.64 -15.95 -8.45
N SER A 123 -5.69 -15.16 -8.74
CA SER A 123 -6.91 -15.01 -7.94
C SER A 123 -8.04 -14.58 -8.87
#